data_AF-A0AA39NEP1-F1
#
_entry.id   AF-A0AA39NEP1-F1
#
_cell.length_a   1.000
_cell.length_b   1.000
_cell.length_c   1.000
_cell.angle_alpha   90.00
_cell.angle_beta   90.00
_cell.angle_gamma   90.00
#
_symmetry.space_group_name_H-M   'P 1'
#
loop_
_entity.id
_entity.type
_entity.pdbx_description
1 polymer ?
#
loop_
_entity_poly.entity_id
_entity_poly.type
_entity_poly.pdbx_seq_one_letter_code
_entity_poly.pdbx_strand_id
1 'polypeptide(L)'
;MAPLRLEQLLNPLPESPFCRSESSLAATRIEHNIQLNGRTTLKTLYHYPVDKVIQYPETSEEMGGGNIGHLFTMSSGKQVYNPLKDFAYSLGDPGSAGRKNVHIYLLQDDCGKPVPCQRVYRQGVKVCPYVPADHRDRRHTGASRHSLELQLQEERALAAEPTPGQDLFQKTLALWVAIRDGGCPHERQEDTFYSDAEQAWNTRRDITPTKACRRQHIAKKCHGRIEMRWSSNLGKPYIAYKCLLISFTYALPFHLYRCQHYSIHSKKHYVNHAISDGMYNLDYLAALCQADTAAINFWEQKVQQEGFGPLVPCSHVRNHSSIKVNCHGTMFMTEMINVLCDSKITAYIPLPEYWEVCPKVLVVCCSPHTHPIPLPATTPDPLKCQLTQMLQDMGPDLPDLTPRCLLRHPLFRSFLRKSLPDFPHPMATDLHPSLANLDHLASLINTSVKRQFPEGTGLQGKTLTPPS
;
A
#
# COMPACT_ATOMS: atom_id res chain seq x y z
N MET A 1 31.60 1.04 2.79
CA MET A 1 30.52 1.11 3.80
C MET A 1 30.32 -0.28 4.40
N ALA A 2 30.24 -0.41 5.72
CA ALA A 2 29.85 -1.68 6.33
C ALA A 2 28.40 -2.02 5.92
N PRO A 3 28.07 -3.29 5.65
CA PRO A 3 26.68 -3.69 5.36
C PRO A 3 25.81 -3.37 6.58
N LEU A 4 24.63 -2.79 6.33
CA LEU A 4 23.67 -2.51 7.41
C LEU A 4 23.10 -3.84 7.90
N ARG A 5 23.16 -4.11 9.20
CA ARG A 5 22.52 -5.30 9.79
C ARG A 5 21.00 -5.10 9.85
N LEU A 6 20.21 -6.17 9.78
CA LEU A 6 18.74 -6.10 9.88
C LEU A 6 18.27 -5.33 11.11
N GLU A 7 18.98 -5.55 12.22
CA GLU A 7 18.91 -4.84 13.49
C GLU A 7 18.87 -3.30 13.36
N GLN A 8 19.46 -2.76 12.28
CA GLN A 8 19.54 -1.33 12.01
C GLN A 8 18.45 -0.83 11.04
N LEU A 9 17.77 -1.73 10.33
CA LEU A 9 16.80 -1.42 9.27
C LEU A 9 15.35 -1.49 9.75
N LEU A 10 15.05 -2.39 10.68
CA LEU A 10 13.75 -2.46 11.35
C LEU A 10 13.95 -2.01 12.80
N ASN A 11 13.72 -0.73 13.06
CA ASN A 11 13.51 -0.30 14.44
C ASN A 11 12.12 -0.81 14.88
N PRO A 12 12.01 -1.51 16.02
CA PRO A 12 13.04 -1.68 17.06
C PRO A 12 13.78 -3.03 17.02
N LEU A 13 14.89 -3.09 17.77
CA LEU A 13 15.73 -4.27 18.02
C LEU A 13 14.96 -5.41 18.74
N PRO A 14 15.42 -6.67 18.65
CA PRO A 14 14.75 -7.82 19.28
C PRO A 14 14.72 -7.73 20.81
N GLU A 15 13.57 -8.08 21.39
CA GLU A 15 13.44 -8.35 22.83
C GLU A 15 14.07 -9.73 23.11
N SER A 16 15.27 -9.74 23.68
CA SER A 16 15.79 -10.94 24.33
C SER A 16 15.02 -11.17 25.65
N PRO A 17 14.59 -12.40 25.97
CA PRO A 17 13.91 -12.71 27.23
C PRO A 17 14.77 -12.49 28.49
N PHE A 18 16.04 -12.11 28.33
CA PHE A 18 16.94 -11.71 29.42
C PHE A 18 17.19 -10.20 29.54
N CYS A 19 16.59 -9.35 28.71
CA CYS A 19 16.84 -7.90 28.73
C CYS A 19 15.55 -7.10 28.96
N ARG A 20 15.13 -7.01 30.24
CA ARG A 20 14.21 -5.94 30.64
C ARG A 20 15.03 -4.64 30.68
N SER A 21 14.63 -3.65 29.86
CA SER A 21 15.08 -2.24 29.84
C SER A 21 16.28 -1.80 28.97
N GLU A 22 16.36 -2.20 27.69
CA GLU A 22 17.20 -1.48 26.70
C GLU A 22 16.41 -1.07 25.44
N SER A 23 15.23 -0.47 25.62
CA SER A 23 14.53 0.26 24.57
C SER A 23 15.14 1.67 24.36
N SER A 24 16.47 1.77 24.27
CA SER A 24 17.17 2.94 23.73
C SER A 24 17.53 2.64 22.28
N LEU A 25 16.84 3.28 21.35
CA LEU A 25 16.98 3.15 19.90
C LEU A 25 18.38 3.55 19.37
N ALA A 26 19.48 2.89 19.74
CA ALA A 26 20.84 3.24 19.25
C ALA A 26 21.13 4.77 19.25
N ALA A 27 20.53 5.50 20.20
CA ALA A 27 20.73 6.92 20.38
C ALA A 27 22.09 7.11 21.04
N THR A 28 22.89 8.05 20.53
CA THR A 28 24.21 8.36 21.11
C THR A 28 24.09 9.07 22.45
N ARG A 29 22.99 9.80 22.66
CA ARG A 29 22.71 10.56 23.88
C ARG A 29 21.21 10.72 24.06
N ILE A 30 20.76 10.73 25.32
CA ILE A 30 19.38 11.01 25.70
C ILE A 30 19.41 12.14 26.71
N GLU A 31 18.56 13.15 26.50
CA GLU A 31 18.37 14.28 27.41
C GLU A 31 16.90 14.41 27.81
N HIS A 32 16.62 15.05 28.94
CA HIS A 32 15.26 15.23 29.45
C HIS A 32 14.97 16.69 29.76
N ASN A 33 13.69 17.06 29.67
CA ASN A 33 13.18 18.39 30.00
C ASN A 33 13.89 19.53 29.24
N ILE A 34 14.15 19.32 27.95
CA ILE A 34 14.89 20.26 27.10
C ILE A 34 13.97 21.32 26.52
N GLN A 35 14.29 22.58 26.74
CA GLN A 35 13.50 23.69 26.21
C GLN A 35 13.76 23.87 24.70
N LEU A 36 12.72 23.70 23.88
CA LEU A 36 12.81 23.87 22.44
C LEU A 36 12.71 25.35 22.02
N ASN A 37 11.79 26.06 22.67
CA ASN A 37 11.52 27.49 22.52
C ASN A 37 10.85 28.01 23.81
N GLY A 38 10.50 29.30 23.88
CA GLY A 38 9.87 29.89 25.06
C GLY A 38 8.50 29.30 25.48
N ARG A 39 7.90 28.41 24.69
CA ARG A 39 6.58 27.79 24.96
C ARG A 39 6.59 26.26 24.98
N THR A 40 7.61 25.63 24.42
CA THR A 40 7.63 24.17 24.19
C THR A 40 8.84 23.56 24.86
N THR A 41 8.59 22.55 25.71
CA THR A 41 9.62 21.74 26.35
C THR A 41 9.47 20.29 25.88
N LEU A 42 10.60 19.67 25.58
CA LEU A 42 10.72 18.25 25.24
C LEU A 42 10.88 17.45 26.53
N LYS A 43 10.01 16.45 26.73
CA LYS A 43 10.11 15.52 27.87
C LYS A 43 11.39 14.69 27.75
N THR A 44 11.65 14.20 26.54
CA THR A 44 12.85 13.43 26.19
C THR A 44 13.36 13.89 24.83
N LEU A 45 14.68 13.97 24.65
CA LEU A 45 15.37 14.27 23.42
C LEU A 45 16.38 13.17 23.12
N TYR A 46 16.16 12.43 22.03
CA TYR A 46 17.08 11.43 21.52
C TYR A 46 18.04 12.05 20.51
N HIS A 47 19.34 11.85 20.71
CA HIS A 47 20.37 12.21 19.74
C HIS A 47 20.78 10.99 18.94
N TYR A 48 20.79 11.11 17.63
CA TYR A 48 21.17 10.03 16.74
C TYR A 48 22.53 10.30 16.07
N PRO A 49 23.31 9.24 15.81
CA PRO A 49 24.55 9.37 15.06
C PRO A 49 24.25 9.80 13.62
N VAL A 50 25.32 10.19 12.92
CA VAL A 50 25.27 10.62 11.53
C VAL A 50 24.60 9.56 10.66
N ASP A 51 23.67 9.99 9.80
CA ASP A 51 22.94 9.16 8.82
C ASP A 51 22.11 8.01 9.43
N LYS A 52 21.76 8.10 10.72
CA LYS A 52 20.85 7.14 11.34
C LYS A 52 19.44 7.28 10.76
N VAL A 53 18.89 6.16 10.31
CA VAL A 53 17.49 6.08 9.84
C VAL A 53 16.60 5.52 10.92
N ILE A 54 15.40 6.09 11.03
CA ILE A 54 14.33 5.65 11.94
C ILE A 54 13.02 5.69 11.17
N GLN A 55 12.26 4.59 11.23
CA GLN A 55 10.97 4.50 10.56
C GLN A 55 9.78 4.71 11.51
N TYR A 56 9.95 4.31 12.77
CA TYR A 56 8.95 4.41 13.83
C TYR A 56 9.55 5.21 14.99
N PRO A 57 9.58 6.55 14.90
CA PRO A 57 9.98 7.37 16.03
C PRO A 57 9.04 7.12 17.22
N GLU A 58 9.59 7.19 18.43
CA GLU A 58 8.79 7.15 19.66
C GLU A 58 7.94 8.42 19.78
N THR A 59 6.74 8.28 20.32
CA THR A 59 5.84 9.39 20.63
C THR A 59 5.44 9.37 22.09
N SER A 60 4.88 10.47 22.58
CA SER A 60 4.42 10.55 23.97
C SER A 60 3.20 9.65 24.21
N GLU A 61 3.14 9.00 25.37
CA GLU A 61 1.96 8.24 25.82
C GLU A 61 0.78 9.15 26.18
N GLU A 62 1.05 10.40 26.58
CA GLU A 62 0.05 11.33 27.08
C GLU A 62 -0.70 12.02 25.92
N MET A 63 -2.03 11.94 25.92
CA MET A 63 -2.87 12.70 24.97
C MET A 63 -2.76 14.19 25.25
N GLY A 64 -2.32 14.97 24.26
CA GLY A 64 -2.07 16.41 24.42
C GLY A 64 -0.90 16.79 25.32
N GLY A 65 -0.19 15.81 25.91
CA GLY A 65 0.94 16.01 26.82
C GLY A 65 2.23 15.37 26.31
N GLY A 66 3.37 15.94 26.65
CA GLY A 66 4.71 15.42 26.34
C GLY A 66 5.13 15.57 24.87
N ASN A 67 6.30 16.20 24.67
CA ASN A 67 6.96 16.26 23.37
C ASN A 67 8.20 15.38 23.41
N ILE A 68 8.30 14.42 22.50
CA ILE A 68 9.47 13.58 22.34
C ILE A 68 10.26 14.12 21.14
N GLY A 69 11.51 14.50 21.37
CA GLY A 69 12.41 15.00 20.35
C GLY A 69 13.34 13.92 19.80
N HIS A 70 13.60 14.00 18.51
CA HIS A 70 14.52 13.14 17.77
C HIS A 70 15.45 14.03 16.95
N LEU A 71 16.68 14.20 17.43
CA LEU A 71 17.70 15.03 16.79
C LEU A 71 18.60 14.16 15.92
N PHE A 72 18.47 14.32 14.61
CA PHE A 72 19.28 13.64 13.61
C PHE A 72 20.47 14.51 13.23
N THR A 73 21.65 13.93 13.27
CA THR A 73 22.85 14.55 12.68
C THR A 73 23.00 14.02 11.25
N MET A 74 23.31 14.90 10.31
CA MET A 74 23.47 14.55 8.90
C MET A 74 24.93 14.65 8.50
N SER A 75 25.32 13.85 7.50
CA SER A 75 26.60 14.05 6.83
C SER A 75 26.63 15.42 6.17
N SER A 76 27.70 16.18 6.39
CA SER A 76 27.95 17.46 5.72
C SER A 76 27.96 17.25 4.20
N GLY A 77 27.08 17.93 3.47
CA GLY A 77 26.95 17.80 2.02
C GLY A 77 25.77 18.57 1.42
N LYS A 78 25.76 18.69 0.08
CA LYS A 78 24.85 19.56 -0.69
C LYS A 78 23.36 19.23 -0.58
N GLN A 79 22.96 18.10 -0.02
CA GLN A 79 21.55 17.72 0.08
C GLN A 79 21.23 17.18 1.48
N VAL A 80 20.44 17.96 2.22
CA VAL A 80 19.95 17.55 3.53
C VAL A 80 18.98 16.38 3.41
N TYR A 81 19.35 15.30 4.09
CA TYR A 81 18.49 14.15 4.29
C TYR A 81 17.29 14.56 5.15
N ASN A 82 16.09 14.35 4.63
CA ASN A 82 14.88 14.58 5.39
C ASN A 82 14.48 13.25 6.07
N PRO A 83 14.71 13.08 7.39
CA PRO A 83 14.44 11.83 8.11
C PRO A 83 12.98 11.40 7.99
N LEU A 84 12.11 12.38 7.78
CA LEU A 84 10.71 12.09 7.60
C LEU A 84 10.44 11.22 6.35
N LYS A 85 11.26 11.25 5.30
CA LYS A 85 11.05 10.42 4.10
C LYS A 85 11.03 8.91 4.39
N ASP A 86 11.69 8.51 5.48
CA ASP A 86 11.81 7.11 5.88
C ASP A 86 10.81 6.70 6.96
N PHE A 87 10.01 7.64 7.48
CA PHE A 87 8.97 7.30 8.47
C PHE A 87 7.89 6.44 7.83
N ALA A 88 7.54 5.35 8.50
CA ALA A 88 6.47 4.45 8.09
C ALA A 88 5.10 5.10 8.26
N TYR A 89 4.98 6.06 9.18
CA TYR A 89 3.80 6.90 9.33
C TYR A 89 3.68 7.91 8.21
N SER A 90 2.44 8.12 7.81
CA SER A 90 2.15 8.79 6.57
C SER A 90 2.35 10.29 6.61
N LEU A 91 2.82 10.80 5.47
CA LEU A 91 2.72 12.20 5.10
C LEU A 91 1.27 12.51 4.75
N GLY A 92 0.56 13.26 5.60
CA GLY A 92 -0.60 14.00 5.11
C GLY A 92 -0.17 15.03 4.06
N ASP A 93 -1.11 15.54 3.28
CA ASP A 93 -0.82 16.66 2.39
C ASP A 93 -0.15 17.79 3.18
N PRO A 94 0.92 18.41 2.63
CA PRO A 94 1.56 19.54 3.30
C PRO A 94 0.52 20.64 3.42
N GLY A 95 -0.10 20.73 4.61
CA GLY A 95 -1.07 21.77 4.90
C GLY A 95 -0.44 23.11 4.55
N SER A 96 -1.16 23.94 3.81
CA SER A 96 -0.74 25.26 3.33
C SER A 96 -0.48 26.28 4.45
N ALA A 97 -0.29 25.83 5.69
CA ALA A 97 0.07 26.65 6.84
C ALA A 97 1.37 27.39 6.55
N GLY A 98 1.27 28.72 6.53
CA GLY A 98 2.23 29.64 5.92
C GLY A 98 3.70 29.39 6.26
N ARG A 99 4.56 29.69 5.28
CA ARG A 99 6.03 29.62 5.26
C ARG A 99 6.71 30.58 6.25
N LYS A 100 6.21 30.71 7.48
CA LYS A 100 6.91 31.49 8.50
C LYS A 100 8.06 30.65 9.03
N ASN A 101 9.28 31.11 8.79
CA ASN A 101 10.48 30.52 9.35
C ASN A 101 10.39 30.54 10.87
N VAL A 102 10.78 29.43 11.50
CA VAL A 102 10.80 29.30 12.96
C VAL A 102 12.24 29.15 13.41
N HIS A 103 12.60 29.80 14.52
CA HIS A 103 13.91 29.65 15.15
C HIS A 103 13.73 28.79 16.40
N ILE A 104 14.58 27.77 16.58
CA ILE A 104 14.54 26.89 17.75
C ILE A 104 15.91 26.80 18.40
N TYR A 105 15.97 26.70 19.72
CA TYR A 105 17.22 26.78 20.47
C TYR A 105 18.18 25.63 20.19
N LEU A 106 17.68 24.48 19.72
CA LEU A 106 18.49 23.29 19.47
C LEU A 106 19.21 23.28 18.11
N LEU A 107 18.77 24.10 17.16
CA LEU A 107 19.36 24.18 15.82
C LEU A 107 20.09 25.51 15.72
N GLN A 108 21.40 25.46 15.95
CA GLN A 108 22.28 26.62 16.01
C GLN A 108 23.38 26.51 14.96
N ASP A 109 23.88 27.66 14.49
CA ASP A 109 25.09 27.76 13.69
C ASP A 109 26.36 27.61 14.55
N ASP A 110 27.53 27.68 13.90
CA ASP A 110 28.84 27.59 14.58
C ASP A 110 29.08 28.71 15.61
N CYS A 111 28.31 29.80 15.54
CA CYS A 111 28.36 30.91 16.50
C CYS A 111 27.37 30.73 17.68
N GLY A 112 26.65 29.62 17.73
CA GLY A 112 25.62 29.35 18.74
C GLY A 112 24.30 30.12 18.50
N LYS A 113 24.10 30.73 17.32
CA LYS A 113 22.87 31.46 17.01
C LYS A 113 21.84 30.53 16.39
N PRO A 114 20.57 30.59 16.81
CA PRO A 114 19.51 29.79 16.21
C PRO A 114 19.34 30.05 14.70
N VAL A 115 19.26 28.99 13.91
CA VAL A 115 19.05 29.09 12.45
C VAL A 115 17.57 29.05 12.09
N PRO A 116 17.13 29.76 11.01
CA PRO A 116 15.76 29.67 10.54
C PRO A 116 15.47 28.28 9.98
N CYS A 117 14.32 27.73 10.36
CA CYS A 117 13.87 26.40 9.99
C CYS A 117 12.51 26.42 9.30
N GLN A 118 12.36 25.55 8.31
CA GLN A 118 11.07 25.16 7.75
C GLN A 118 10.39 24.14 8.67
N ARG A 119 9.09 24.35 8.93
CA ARG A 119 8.25 23.45 9.72
C ARG A 119 7.39 22.58 8.82
N VAL A 120 7.41 21.27 9.03
CA VAL A 120 6.61 20.29 8.26
C VAL A 120 5.78 19.42 9.22
N TYR A 121 4.50 19.19 8.89
CA TYR A 121 3.55 18.40 9.67
C TYR A 121 3.15 17.10 8.98
N ARG A 122 2.71 16.08 9.74
CA ARG A 122 2.28 14.78 9.21
C ARG A 122 1.19 14.12 10.05
N GLN A 123 0.16 13.53 9.43
CA GLN A 123 -0.86 12.72 10.13
C GLN A 123 -1.54 11.68 9.23
N GLY A 124 -1.78 10.49 9.79
CA GLY A 124 -2.84 9.56 9.36
C GLY A 124 -2.38 8.24 8.80
N VAL A 125 -3.33 7.32 8.61
CA VAL A 125 -3.18 6.06 7.85
C VAL A 125 -4.46 5.81 7.04
N LYS A 126 -4.37 4.90 6.08
CA LYS A 126 -5.53 4.32 5.39
C LYS A 126 -5.81 2.95 6.00
N VAL A 127 -7.05 2.67 6.35
CA VAL A 127 -7.46 1.35 6.85
C VAL A 127 -8.61 0.82 6.01
N CYS A 128 -8.70 -0.51 5.90
CA CYS A 128 -9.90 -1.11 5.34
C CYS A 128 -11.12 -0.79 6.22
N PRO A 129 -12.28 -0.39 5.65
CA PRO A 129 -13.47 -0.07 6.44
C PRO A 129 -14.05 -1.24 7.23
N TYR A 130 -13.67 -2.47 6.86
CA TYR A 130 -14.06 -3.70 7.56
C TYR A 130 -13.04 -4.13 8.62
N VAL A 131 -12.07 -3.27 8.92
CA VAL A 131 -11.20 -3.47 10.09
C VAL A 131 -12.05 -3.30 11.35
N PRO A 132 -12.06 -4.29 12.26
CA PRO A 132 -12.73 -4.17 13.55
C PRO A 132 -12.34 -2.89 14.29
N ALA A 133 -13.29 -2.25 14.98
CA ALA A 133 -13.07 -0.95 15.60
C ALA A 133 -11.95 -0.97 16.66
N ASP A 134 -11.84 -2.08 17.41
CA ASP A 134 -10.77 -2.33 18.37
C ASP A 134 -9.38 -2.37 17.72
N HIS A 135 -9.26 -3.00 16.54
CA HIS A 135 -8.01 -3.01 15.78
C HIS A 135 -7.73 -1.65 15.14
N ARG A 136 -8.76 -0.98 14.63
CA ARG A 136 -8.66 0.35 14.00
C ARG A 136 -8.24 1.43 14.98
N ASP A 137 -8.73 1.37 16.22
CA ASP A 137 -8.53 2.43 17.21
C ASP A 137 -7.37 2.06 18.18
N ARG A 138 -6.58 1.04 17.83
CA ARG A 138 -5.43 0.54 18.61
C ARG A 138 -4.37 1.63 18.77
N ARG A 139 -4.13 2.04 20.01
CA ARG A 139 -3.13 3.07 20.32
C ARG A 139 -1.72 2.50 20.39
N HIS A 140 -0.74 3.29 20.00
CA HIS A 140 0.68 2.96 20.16
C HIS A 140 1.54 4.23 20.20
N THR A 141 2.69 4.15 20.88
CA THR A 141 3.71 5.22 20.90
C THR A 141 4.89 4.93 19.98
N GLY A 142 4.93 3.73 19.40
CA GLY A 142 5.94 3.28 18.47
C GLY A 142 5.52 1.93 17.90
N ALA A 143 6.30 1.40 16.96
CA ALA A 143 6.15 0.02 16.55
C ALA A 143 7.06 -0.86 17.42
N SER A 144 6.56 -1.99 17.91
CA SER A 144 7.42 -3.06 18.42
C SER A 144 7.76 -4.03 17.30
N ARG A 145 8.94 -4.66 17.37
CA ARG A 145 9.36 -5.66 16.38
C ARG A 145 8.37 -6.81 16.31
N HIS A 146 7.95 -7.30 17.47
CA HIS A 146 6.94 -8.34 17.58
C HIS A 146 5.62 -7.95 16.90
N SER A 147 5.18 -6.69 17.04
CA SER A 147 3.96 -6.22 16.36
C SER A 147 4.12 -6.19 14.83
N LEU A 148 5.29 -5.76 14.33
CA LEU A 148 5.59 -5.75 12.90
C LEU A 148 5.73 -7.17 12.34
N GLU A 149 6.38 -8.07 13.08
CA GLU A 149 6.53 -9.48 12.70
C GLU A 149 5.17 -10.17 12.62
N LEU A 150 4.29 -9.96 13.61
CA LEU A 150 2.93 -10.50 13.59
C LEU A 150 2.16 -10.00 12.35
N GLN A 151 2.22 -8.70 12.07
CA GLN A 151 1.56 -8.11 10.89
C GLN A 151 2.13 -8.64 9.58
N LEU A 152 3.45 -8.85 9.50
CA LEU A 152 4.10 -9.45 8.33
C LEU A 152 3.73 -10.92 8.17
N GLN A 153 3.61 -11.67 9.26
CA GLN A 153 3.14 -13.05 9.24
C GLN A 153 1.69 -13.13 8.75
N GLU A 154 0.82 -12.24 9.21
CA GLU A 154 -0.54 -12.10 8.68
C GLU A 154 -0.54 -11.78 7.18
N GLU A 155 0.25 -10.80 6.73
CA GLU A 155 0.36 -10.48 5.29
C GLU A 155 0.92 -11.67 4.48
N ARG A 156 1.89 -12.42 5.03
CA ARG A 156 2.44 -13.63 4.39
C ARG A 156 1.42 -14.75 4.34
N ALA A 157 0.62 -14.94 5.39
CA ALA A 157 -0.46 -15.93 5.40
C ALA A 157 -1.53 -15.58 4.35
N LEU A 158 -1.85 -14.28 4.22
CA LEU A 158 -2.74 -13.79 3.16
C LEU A 158 -2.14 -13.91 1.75
N ALA A 159 -0.81 -13.87 1.63
CA ALA A 159 -0.07 -14.03 0.37
C ALA A 159 0.39 -15.47 0.10
N ALA A 160 0.12 -16.40 1.01
CA ALA A 160 0.45 -17.80 0.82
C ALA A 160 -0.28 -18.36 -0.41
N GLU A 161 0.26 -19.44 -0.99
CA GLU A 161 -0.42 -20.12 -2.09
C GLU A 161 -1.85 -20.46 -1.66
N PRO A 162 -2.86 -19.89 -2.33
CA PRO A 162 -4.24 -20.09 -1.92
C PRO A 162 -4.60 -21.56 -2.04
N THR A 163 -5.42 -22.06 -1.12
CA THR A 163 -5.99 -23.40 -1.29
C THR A 163 -6.79 -23.45 -2.59
N PRO A 164 -6.98 -24.61 -3.24
CA PRO A 164 -7.80 -24.70 -4.45
C PRO A 164 -9.21 -24.11 -4.27
N GLY A 165 -9.82 -24.29 -3.09
CA GLY A 165 -11.11 -23.69 -2.73
C GLY A 165 -11.05 -22.16 -2.62
N GLN A 166 -10.01 -21.64 -1.97
CA GLN A 166 -9.77 -20.21 -1.86
C GLN A 166 -9.52 -19.56 -3.23
N ASP A 167 -8.69 -20.17 -4.07
CA ASP A 167 -8.41 -19.70 -5.43
C ASP A 167 -9.67 -19.70 -6.30
N LEU A 168 -10.46 -20.78 -6.25
CA LEU A 168 -11.75 -20.88 -6.95
C LEU A 168 -12.71 -19.77 -6.51
N PHE A 169 -12.83 -19.55 -5.21
CA PHE A 169 -13.72 -18.52 -4.64
C PHE A 169 -13.24 -17.11 -4.99
N GLN A 170 -11.94 -16.81 -4.83
CA GLN A 170 -11.36 -15.52 -5.17
C GLN A 170 -11.46 -15.21 -6.67
N LYS A 171 -11.24 -16.19 -7.55
CA LYS A 171 -11.44 -16.05 -9.01
C LYS A 171 -12.90 -15.76 -9.35
N THR A 172 -13.83 -16.46 -8.71
CA THR A 172 -15.28 -16.24 -8.89
C THR A 172 -15.66 -14.83 -8.48
N LEU A 173 -15.18 -14.39 -7.32
CA LEU A 173 -15.48 -13.06 -6.81
C LEU A 173 -14.83 -11.97 -7.65
N ALA A 174 -13.57 -12.15 -8.05
CA ALA A 174 -12.86 -11.22 -8.93
C ALA A 174 -13.56 -11.10 -10.29
N LEU A 175 -14.03 -12.20 -10.88
CA LEU A 175 -14.82 -12.20 -12.11
C LEU A 175 -16.12 -11.41 -11.92
N TRP A 176 -16.87 -11.69 -10.85
CA TRP A 176 -18.11 -10.98 -10.55
C TRP A 176 -17.89 -9.48 -10.43
N VAL A 177 -16.89 -9.06 -9.66
CA VAL A 177 -16.51 -7.64 -9.49
C VAL A 177 -16.11 -7.02 -10.83
N ALA A 178 -15.30 -7.72 -11.64
CA ALA A 178 -14.87 -7.22 -12.93
C ALA A 178 -16.04 -7.01 -13.90
N ILE A 179 -16.98 -7.96 -13.97
CA ILE A 179 -18.17 -7.84 -14.81
C ILE A 179 -19.05 -6.70 -14.29
N ARG A 180 -19.36 -6.69 -12.98
CA ARG A 180 -20.24 -5.72 -12.33
C ARG A 180 -19.74 -4.27 -12.42
N ASP A 181 -18.46 -4.05 -12.19
CA ASP A 181 -17.85 -2.71 -12.18
C ASP A 181 -17.48 -2.26 -13.61
N GLY A 182 -17.07 -3.20 -14.46
CA GLY A 182 -16.67 -2.97 -15.84
C GLY A 182 -17.84 -2.69 -16.78
N GLY A 183 -19.00 -3.31 -16.51
CA GLY A 183 -20.17 -3.27 -17.38
C GLY A 183 -19.94 -3.98 -18.72
N CYS A 184 -20.92 -3.91 -19.61
CA CYS A 184 -20.71 -4.27 -21.00
C CYS A 184 -19.86 -3.16 -21.66
N PRO A 185 -18.75 -3.46 -22.36
CA PRO A 185 -17.87 -2.45 -22.93
C PRO A 185 -18.48 -1.73 -24.14
N HIS A 186 -19.60 -2.21 -24.67
CA HIS A 186 -20.25 -1.61 -25.83
C HIS A 186 -21.01 -0.33 -25.47
N GLU A 187 -21.20 0.53 -26.47
CA GLU A 187 -21.95 1.78 -26.31
C GLU A 187 -23.40 1.51 -25.88
N ARG A 188 -23.94 2.43 -25.09
CA ARG A 188 -25.36 2.44 -24.71
C ARG A 188 -26.21 2.61 -25.97
N GLN A 189 -26.94 1.56 -26.34
CA GLN A 189 -27.85 1.58 -27.49
C GLN A 189 -29.28 2.00 -27.06
N GLU A 190 -29.71 1.64 -25.85
CA GLU A 190 -31.03 1.99 -25.29
C GLU A 190 -30.95 2.32 -23.79
N ASP A 191 -32.00 2.95 -23.27
CA ASP A 191 -32.14 3.25 -21.85
C ASP A 191 -32.60 2.01 -21.07
N THR A 192 -31.87 1.67 -20.01
CA THR A 192 -32.24 0.59 -19.09
C THR A 192 -33.06 1.17 -17.94
N PHE A 193 -34.27 0.65 -17.75
CA PHE A 193 -35.10 0.98 -16.59
C PHE A 193 -34.62 0.18 -15.38
N TYR A 194 -34.21 0.90 -14.35
CA TYR A 194 -33.84 0.33 -13.06
C TYR A 194 -34.98 0.56 -12.07
N SER A 195 -35.17 -0.37 -11.15
CA SER A 195 -35.92 -0.08 -9.92
C SER A 195 -35.19 1.00 -9.10
N ASP A 196 -35.89 1.70 -8.22
CA ASP A 196 -35.29 2.72 -7.35
C ASP A 196 -34.12 2.17 -6.52
N ALA A 197 -34.25 0.92 -6.06
CA ALA A 197 -33.19 0.21 -5.34
C ALA A 197 -31.95 -0.02 -6.21
N GLU A 198 -32.11 -0.48 -7.45
CA GLU A 198 -31.02 -0.66 -8.40
C GLU A 198 -30.40 0.68 -8.83
N GLN A 199 -31.22 1.73 -8.96
CA GLN A 199 -30.74 3.05 -9.33
C GLN A 199 -29.90 3.67 -8.21
N ALA A 200 -30.39 3.64 -6.96
CA ALA A 200 -29.63 4.05 -5.78
C ALA A 200 -28.30 3.28 -5.66
N TRP A 201 -28.32 1.99 -5.99
CA TRP A 201 -27.14 1.14 -5.99
C TRP A 201 -26.15 1.50 -7.12
N ASN A 202 -26.64 1.72 -8.34
CA ASN A 202 -25.83 2.15 -9.48
C ASN A 202 -25.21 3.53 -9.24
N THR A 203 -25.93 4.45 -8.60
CA THR A 203 -25.39 5.75 -8.20
C THR A 203 -24.23 5.58 -7.22
N ARG A 204 -24.34 4.71 -6.21
CA ARG A 204 -23.21 4.39 -5.32
C ARG A 204 -22.02 3.76 -6.07
N ARG A 205 -22.29 2.89 -7.06
CA ARG A 205 -21.26 2.27 -7.90
C ARG A 205 -20.50 3.31 -8.73
N ASP A 206 -21.19 4.24 -9.37
CA ASP A 206 -20.55 5.23 -10.25
C ASP A 206 -19.73 6.27 -9.46
N ILE A 207 -19.96 6.37 -8.15
CA ILE A 207 -19.17 7.15 -7.20
C ILE A 207 -17.91 6.38 -6.74
N THR A 208 -17.73 5.09 -7.08
CA THR A 208 -16.56 4.35 -6.58
C THR A 208 -15.24 5.04 -6.94
N PRO A 209 -14.43 5.42 -5.94
CA PRO A 209 -13.25 6.28 -6.06
C PRO A 209 -12.24 5.81 -7.09
N THR A 210 -12.14 4.50 -7.34
CA THR A 210 -11.26 3.94 -8.37
C THR A 210 -11.47 4.55 -9.75
N LYS A 211 -12.72 4.88 -10.12
CA LYS A 211 -13.07 5.52 -11.39
C LYS A 211 -12.81 7.04 -11.34
N ALA A 212 -13.11 7.69 -10.21
CA ALA A 212 -12.91 9.12 -10.01
C ALA A 212 -11.41 9.52 -9.92
N CYS A 213 -10.60 8.79 -9.16
CA CYS A 213 -9.19 9.10 -8.92
C CYS A 213 -8.30 8.97 -10.16
N ARG A 214 -8.68 8.15 -11.15
CA ARG A 214 -7.87 7.95 -12.37
C ARG A 214 -8.20 8.92 -13.50
N ARG A 215 -9.11 9.88 -13.30
CA ARG A 215 -9.66 10.75 -14.37
C ARG A 215 -10.08 9.94 -15.61
N GLN A 216 -10.49 8.69 -15.40
CA GLN A 216 -10.96 7.85 -16.50
C GLN A 216 -12.33 8.38 -16.88
N HIS A 217 -12.45 8.93 -18.10
CA HIS A 217 -13.75 9.27 -18.65
C HIS A 217 -14.63 8.02 -18.57
N ILE A 218 -15.73 8.13 -17.82
CA ILE A 218 -16.74 7.07 -17.75
C ILE A 218 -17.37 7.01 -19.14
N ALA A 219 -16.91 6.08 -19.97
CA ALA A 219 -17.52 5.83 -21.26
C ALA A 219 -19.01 5.52 -21.06
N LYS A 220 -19.89 6.02 -21.94
CA LYS A 220 -21.32 5.72 -21.95
C LYS A 220 -21.54 4.26 -22.34
N LYS A 221 -21.31 3.36 -21.38
CA LYS A 221 -21.39 1.92 -21.54
C LYS A 221 -22.83 1.43 -21.45
N CYS A 222 -23.08 0.25 -22.02
CA CYS A 222 -24.33 -0.46 -21.89
C CYS A 222 -24.61 -0.82 -20.42
N HIS A 223 -25.85 -0.56 -20.01
CA HIS A 223 -26.35 -0.63 -18.64
C HIS A 223 -27.20 -1.89 -18.36
N GLY A 224 -27.02 -2.96 -19.14
CA GLY A 224 -27.74 -4.21 -18.87
C GLY A 224 -27.52 -4.76 -17.45
N ARG A 225 -28.48 -5.55 -16.95
CA ARG A 225 -28.32 -6.43 -15.78
C ARG A 225 -27.41 -7.61 -16.11
N ILE A 226 -26.78 -8.25 -15.15
CA ILE A 226 -25.95 -9.45 -15.40
C ILE A 226 -26.79 -10.68 -15.09
N GLU A 227 -26.79 -11.67 -15.98
CA GLU A 227 -27.46 -12.95 -15.75
C GLU A 227 -26.57 -14.13 -16.14
N MET A 228 -26.71 -15.22 -15.39
CA MET A 228 -26.14 -16.52 -15.72
C MET A 228 -27.19 -17.39 -16.39
N ARG A 229 -26.80 -18.11 -17.46
CA ARG A 229 -27.72 -18.94 -18.26
C ARG A 229 -27.12 -20.26 -18.65
N TRP A 230 -27.99 -21.15 -19.12
CA TRP A 230 -27.61 -22.41 -19.73
C TRP A 230 -27.72 -22.36 -21.26
N SER A 231 -26.68 -22.82 -21.94
CA SER A 231 -26.73 -23.05 -23.38
C SER A 231 -27.38 -24.40 -23.66
N SER A 232 -28.53 -24.43 -24.34
CA SER A 232 -29.19 -25.67 -24.77
C SER A 232 -28.30 -26.52 -25.67
N ASN A 233 -27.50 -25.87 -26.52
CA ASN A 233 -26.67 -26.55 -27.51
C ASN A 233 -25.38 -27.12 -26.91
N LEU A 234 -24.83 -26.45 -25.89
CA LEU A 234 -23.55 -26.85 -25.27
C LEU A 234 -23.74 -27.57 -23.94
N GLY A 235 -24.94 -27.53 -23.35
CA GLY A 235 -25.21 -28.05 -22.00
C GLY A 235 -24.39 -27.37 -20.90
N LYS A 236 -23.89 -26.16 -21.15
CA LYS A 236 -22.94 -25.45 -20.28
C LYS A 236 -23.45 -24.07 -19.87
N PRO A 237 -23.10 -23.58 -18.67
CA PRO A 237 -23.44 -22.23 -18.25
C PRO A 237 -22.62 -21.17 -18.97
N TYR A 238 -23.19 -19.97 -19.11
CA TYR A 238 -22.50 -18.77 -19.58
C TYR A 238 -23.09 -17.50 -18.92
N ILE A 239 -22.30 -16.44 -18.80
CA ILE A 239 -22.77 -15.13 -18.35
C ILE A 239 -23.10 -14.25 -19.56
N ALA A 240 -24.25 -13.59 -19.51
CA ALA A 240 -24.67 -12.57 -20.45
C ALA A 240 -25.43 -11.45 -19.73
N TYR A 241 -25.44 -10.24 -20.27
CA TYR A 241 -26.26 -9.17 -19.72
C TYR A 241 -27.76 -9.36 -20.09
N LYS A 242 -28.75 -8.91 -19.31
CA LYS A 242 -30.18 -8.83 -19.66
C LYS A 242 -30.66 -7.39 -19.57
N CYS A 243 -31.55 -6.99 -20.47
CA CYS A 243 -32.34 -5.77 -20.33
C CYS A 243 -33.82 -6.15 -20.37
N LEU A 244 -34.65 -5.47 -19.59
CA LEU A 244 -36.06 -5.79 -19.41
C LEU A 244 -36.89 -4.96 -20.40
N LEU A 245 -37.26 -5.56 -21.53
CA LEU A 245 -38.29 -4.99 -22.39
C LEU A 245 -39.64 -5.34 -21.79
N ILE A 246 -40.42 -4.31 -21.45
CA ILE A 246 -41.83 -4.43 -21.15
C ILE A 246 -42.55 -4.74 -22.47
N SER A 247 -42.59 -6.01 -22.86
CA SER A 247 -43.50 -6.44 -23.92
C SER A 247 -44.87 -6.69 -23.27
N PHE A 248 -45.70 -5.65 -23.25
CA PHE A 248 -47.14 -5.82 -23.09
C PHE A 248 -47.65 -6.49 -24.37
N THR A 249 -47.72 -7.83 -24.41
CA THR A 249 -48.84 -8.63 -24.97
C THR A 249 -48.50 -10.12 -25.08
N TYR A 250 -49.28 -10.93 -24.35
CA TYR A 250 -49.58 -12.36 -24.53
C TYR A 250 -48.44 -13.40 -24.60
N ALA A 251 -48.17 -13.98 -23.41
CA ALA A 251 -47.97 -15.40 -23.11
C ALA A 251 -47.30 -16.31 -24.18
N LEU A 252 -45.99 -16.52 -24.05
CA LEU A 252 -45.32 -17.81 -24.27
C LEU A 252 -44.03 -17.90 -23.41
N PRO A 253 -43.80 -18.99 -22.65
CA PRO A 253 -42.68 -19.09 -21.71
C PRO A 253 -41.47 -19.75 -22.38
N PHE A 254 -40.70 -18.99 -23.17
CA PHE A 254 -39.36 -19.41 -23.57
C PHE A 254 -38.37 -18.26 -23.33
N HIS A 255 -37.71 -18.31 -22.18
CA HIS A 255 -36.74 -17.32 -21.72
C HIS A 255 -35.40 -17.43 -22.48
N LEU A 256 -35.22 -16.58 -23.50
CA LEU A 256 -33.93 -16.29 -24.15
C LEU A 256 -33.53 -14.83 -23.86
N TYR A 257 -32.53 -14.57 -23.00
CA TYR A 257 -32.17 -13.19 -22.60
C TYR A 257 -30.73 -12.76 -22.85
N ARG A 258 -30.18 -12.84 -24.05
CA ARG A 258 -28.88 -12.19 -24.34
C ARG A 258 -28.86 -10.72 -23.85
N CYS A 259 -27.71 -10.03 -23.86
CA CYS A 259 -27.79 -8.56 -23.83
C CYS A 259 -28.80 -8.22 -24.93
N GLN A 260 -29.81 -7.38 -24.71
CA GLN A 260 -30.89 -7.24 -25.71
C GLN A 260 -30.35 -6.87 -27.10
N HIS A 261 -29.15 -6.29 -27.10
CA HIS A 261 -28.37 -5.94 -28.27
C HIS A 261 -27.33 -6.99 -28.70
N TYR A 262 -27.04 -7.99 -27.87
CA TYR A 262 -26.39 -9.22 -28.30
C TYR A 262 -27.40 -10.03 -29.11
N SER A 263 -27.27 -9.98 -30.42
CA SER A 263 -27.94 -10.91 -31.32
C SER A 263 -26.89 -11.74 -32.06
N ILE A 264 -27.28 -12.81 -32.73
CA ILE A 264 -26.36 -13.50 -33.67
C ILE A 264 -25.79 -12.50 -34.70
N HIS A 265 -26.54 -11.43 -34.98
CA HIS A 265 -26.18 -10.34 -35.88
C HIS A 265 -25.40 -9.19 -35.20
N SER A 266 -25.34 -9.15 -33.86
CA SER A 266 -24.65 -8.12 -33.07
C SER A 266 -23.87 -8.77 -31.93
N LYS A 267 -22.76 -9.42 -32.28
CA LYS A 267 -21.83 -10.07 -31.34
C LYS A 267 -20.96 -9.08 -30.53
N LYS A 268 -21.32 -7.79 -30.51
CA LYS A 268 -20.50 -6.72 -29.95
C LYS A 268 -20.64 -6.55 -28.43
N HIS A 269 -21.61 -7.25 -27.83
CA HIS A 269 -21.93 -7.19 -26.41
C HIS A 269 -21.27 -8.32 -25.64
N TYR A 270 -21.01 -8.09 -24.35
CA TYR A 270 -20.27 -9.03 -23.51
C TYR A 270 -21.02 -10.34 -23.31
N VAL A 271 -20.35 -11.44 -23.64
CA VAL A 271 -20.75 -12.82 -23.31
C VAL A 271 -19.49 -13.57 -22.89
N ASN A 272 -19.57 -14.31 -21.80
CA ASN A 272 -18.45 -15.11 -21.30
C ASN A 272 -18.85 -16.57 -21.15
N HIS A 273 -18.32 -17.42 -22.04
CA HIS A 273 -18.49 -18.87 -22.01
C HIS A 273 -17.40 -19.60 -21.19
N ALA A 274 -16.28 -18.93 -20.91
CA ALA A 274 -15.15 -19.51 -20.17
C ALA A 274 -15.49 -19.81 -18.71
N ILE A 275 -16.64 -19.33 -18.20
CA ILE A 275 -17.07 -19.65 -16.84
C ILE A 275 -17.30 -21.15 -16.64
N SER A 276 -17.57 -21.88 -17.73
CA SER A 276 -17.85 -23.33 -17.69
C SER A 276 -16.60 -24.21 -17.65
N ASP A 277 -15.40 -23.63 -17.67
CA ASP A 277 -14.12 -24.36 -17.72
C ASP A 277 -13.66 -24.90 -16.34
N GLY A 278 -14.54 -24.88 -15.33
CA GLY A 278 -14.25 -25.36 -13.97
C GLY A 278 -13.40 -24.41 -13.13
N MET A 279 -13.10 -23.22 -13.64
CA MET A 279 -12.27 -22.21 -12.96
C MET A 279 -13.04 -21.33 -11.96
N TYR A 280 -14.35 -21.55 -11.82
CA TYR A 280 -15.24 -20.74 -10.99
C TYR A 280 -16.25 -21.60 -10.23
N ASN A 281 -16.67 -21.13 -9.06
CA ASN A 281 -17.79 -21.68 -8.30
C ASN A 281 -19.09 -21.19 -8.94
N LEU A 282 -19.70 -22.06 -9.74
CA LEU A 282 -20.90 -21.75 -10.52
C LEU A 282 -22.13 -21.47 -9.66
N ASP A 283 -22.27 -22.15 -8.52
CA ASP A 283 -23.41 -21.97 -7.61
C ASP A 283 -23.33 -20.62 -6.91
N TYR A 284 -22.15 -20.25 -6.40
CA TYR A 284 -21.95 -18.93 -5.82
C TYR A 284 -22.11 -17.83 -6.88
N LEU A 285 -21.59 -18.02 -8.09
CA LEU A 285 -21.76 -17.07 -9.19
C LEU A 285 -23.23 -16.90 -9.61
N ALA A 286 -24.00 -17.99 -9.63
CA ALA A 286 -25.44 -17.95 -9.89
C ALA A 286 -26.18 -17.18 -8.80
N ALA A 287 -25.87 -17.44 -7.52
CA ALA A 287 -26.43 -16.72 -6.38
C ALA A 287 -26.14 -15.21 -6.47
N LEU A 288 -24.89 -14.84 -6.84
CA LEU A 288 -24.48 -13.46 -7.07
C LEU A 288 -25.28 -12.80 -8.21
N CYS A 289 -25.46 -13.49 -9.34
CA CYS A 289 -26.22 -12.96 -10.48
C CYS A 289 -27.71 -12.76 -10.15
N GLN A 290 -28.28 -13.61 -9.29
CA GLN A 290 -29.69 -13.58 -8.91
C GLN A 290 -29.96 -12.71 -7.67
N ALA A 291 -28.91 -12.17 -7.05
CA ALA A 291 -28.99 -11.52 -5.74
C ALA A 291 -29.68 -12.40 -4.67
N ASP A 292 -29.45 -13.71 -4.72
CA ASP A 292 -29.94 -14.67 -3.72
C ASP A 292 -29.14 -14.51 -2.43
N THR A 293 -29.65 -13.69 -1.51
CA THR A 293 -28.98 -13.35 -0.26
C THR A 293 -28.77 -14.56 0.65
N ALA A 294 -29.66 -15.55 0.62
CA ALA A 294 -29.53 -16.75 1.45
C ALA A 294 -28.37 -17.62 0.94
N ALA A 295 -28.31 -17.86 -0.38
CA ALA A 295 -27.23 -18.63 -0.98
C ALA A 295 -25.87 -17.89 -0.90
N ILE A 296 -25.85 -16.56 -1.10
CA ILE A 296 -24.64 -15.75 -0.91
C ILE A 296 -24.13 -15.90 0.53
N ASN A 297 -24.99 -15.69 1.52
CA ASN A 297 -24.61 -15.81 2.93
C ASN A 297 -24.11 -17.21 3.28
N PHE A 298 -24.75 -18.26 2.75
CA PHE A 298 -24.30 -19.64 2.94
C PHE A 298 -22.85 -19.84 2.45
N TRP A 299 -22.55 -19.43 1.22
CA TRP A 299 -21.21 -19.57 0.65
C TRP A 299 -20.18 -18.72 1.40
N GLU A 300 -20.54 -17.48 1.76
CA GLU A 300 -19.65 -16.56 2.47
C GLU A 300 -19.34 -17.02 3.90
N GLN A 301 -20.33 -17.56 4.62
CA GLN A 301 -20.11 -18.16 5.94
C GLN A 301 -19.27 -19.43 5.86
N LYS A 302 -19.49 -20.26 4.83
CA LYS A 302 -18.70 -21.47 4.61
C LYS A 302 -17.21 -21.12 4.44
N VAL A 303 -16.89 -20.16 3.56
CA VAL A 303 -15.48 -19.77 3.36
C VAL A 303 -14.90 -19.01 4.56
N GLN A 304 -15.73 -18.27 5.31
CA GLN A 304 -15.32 -17.62 6.56
C GLN A 304 -14.82 -18.64 7.59
N GLN A 305 -15.50 -19.78 7.71
CA GLN A 305 -15.07 -20.88 8.59
C GLN A 305 -13.72 -21.48 8.16
N GLU A 306 -13.40 -21.38 6.87
CA GLU A 306 -12.10 -21.79 6.31
C GLU A 306 -11.03 -20.68 6.40
N GLY A 307 -11.36 -19.51 6.98
CA GLY A 307 -10.42 -18.42 7.22
C GLY A 307 -10.20 -17.47 6.04
N PHE A 308 -11.05 -17.52 5.00
CA PHE A 308 -10.98 -16.58 3.88
C PHE A 308 -12.36 -16.05 3.43
N GLY A 309 -12.37 -15.08 2.51
CA GLY A 309 -13.59 -14.51 1.93
C GLY A 309 -14.06 -13.22 2.61
N PRO A 310 -15.22 -12.70 2.20
CA PRO A 310 -15.65 -11.33 2.49
C PRO A 310 -16.10 -11.08 3.94
N LEU A 311 -16.43 -12.14 4.68
CA LEU A 311 -16.84 -12.03 6.09
C LEU A 311 -15.67 -12.19 7.06
N VAL A 312 -14.45 -12.46 6.57
CA VAL A 312 -13.27 -12.53 7.43
C VAL A 312 -12.83 -11.11 7.78
N PRO A 313 -12.64 -10.80 9.08
CA PRO A 313 -12.14 -9.50 9.49
C PRO A 313 -10.85 -9.14 8.76
N CYS A 314 -10.80 -7.93 8.23
CA CYS A 314 -9.63 -7.46 7.52
C CYS A 314 -8.71 -6.73 8.49
N SER A 315 -7.42 -7.08 8.58
CA SER A 315 -6.41 -6.31 9.33
C SER A 315 -5.62 -5.35 8.44
N HIS A 316 -6.06 -5.12 7.19
CA HIS A 316 -5.26 -4.39 6.20
C HIS A 316 -5.17 -2.89 6.52
N VAL A 317 -3.93 -2.45 6.74
CA VAL A 317 -3.55 -1.07 7.05
C VAL A 317 -2.49 -0.64 6.07
N ARG A 318 -2.61 0.59 5.57
CA ARG A 318 -1.65 1.19 4.65
C ARG A 318 -1.27 2.58 5.11
N ASN A 319 -0.05 2.97 4.75
CA ASN A 319 0.34 4.36 4.81
C ASN A 319 -0.61 5.20 3.92
N HIS A 320 -1.03 6.37 4.38
CA HIS A 320 -1.88 7.33 3.69
C HIS A 320 -1.28 7.78 2.35
N SER A 321 0.05 7.85 2.22
CA SER A 321 0.72 8.14 0.94
C SER A 321 0.68 6.96 -0.05
N SER A 322 0.21 5.78 0.38
CA SER A 322 0.05 4.65 -0.53
C SER A 322 -0.94 4.99 -1.64
N ILE A 323 -0.54 4.70 -2.88
CA ILE A 323 -1.39 4.78 -4.08
C ILE A 323 -2.54 3.75 -4.01
N LYS A 324 -2.39 2.70 -3.20
CA LYS A 324 -3.43 1.69 -3.03
C LYS A 324 -4.61 2.30 -2.27
N VAL A 325 -5.71 2.52 -2.99
CA VAL A 325 -6.95 3.08 -2.47
C VAL A 325 -7.96 2.01 -2.04
N ASN A 326 -7.81 0.76 -2.51
CA ASN A 326 -8.80 -0.28 -2.29
C ASN A 326 -8.25 -1.46 -1.49
N CYS A 327 -9.08 -2.00 -0.61
CA CYS A 327 -8.84 -3.29 0.03
C CYS A 327 -9.60 -4.41 -0.71
N HIS A 328 -9.04 -5.63 -0.72
CA HIS A 328 -9.68 -6.83 -1.29
C HIS A 328 -10.54 -7.59 -0.27
N GLY A 329 -10.90 -6.95 0.84
CA GLY A 329 -11.53 -7.62 1.99
C GLY A 329 -12.99 -8.00 1.79
N THR A 330 -13.68 -7.48 0.76
CA THR A 330 -15.10 -7.79 0.50
C THR A 330 -15.39 -7.97 -0.99
N MET A 331 -16.64 -8.32 -1.33
CA MET A 331 -17.15 -8.33 -2.71
C MET A 331 -17.03 -6.99 -3.45
N PHE A 332 -16.49 -5.97 -2.81
CA PHE A 332 -16.32 -4.64 -3.37
C PHE A 332 -14.86 -4.26 -3.20
N MET A 333 -14.28 -3.69 -4.25
CA MET A 333 -13.10 -2.84 -4.09
C MET A 333 -13.52 -1.62 -3.27
N THR A 334 -13.56 -1.80 -1.96
CA THR A 334 -14.01 -0.77 -1.04
C THR A 334 -12.84 0.17 -0.80
N GLU A 335 -13.10 1.46 -0.94
CA GLU A 335 -12.10 2.48 -0.64
C GLU A 335 -11.68 2.34 0.82
N MET A 336 -10.37 2.36 1.03
CA MET A 336 -9.80 2.44 2.36
C MET A 336 -10.15 3.79 2.96
N ILE A 337 -10.69 3.77 4.17
CA ILE A 337 -11.04 5.00 4.90
C ILE A 337 -9.77 5.63 5.47
N ASN A 338 -9.71 6.96 5.44
CA ASN A 338 -8.64 7.69 6.10
C ASN A 338 -8.93 7.75 7.60
N VAL A 339 -8.02 7.22 8.40
CA VAL A 339 -8.04 7.39 9.85
C VAL A 339 -7.08 8.51 10.20
N LEU A 340 -7.62 9.56 10.79
CA LEU A 340 -6.83 10.67 11.30
C LEU A 340 -5.98 10.19 12.48
N CYS A 341 -4.75 10.67 12.54
CA CYS A 341 -3.86 10.36 13.64
C CYS A 341 -3.84 11.54 14.61
N ASP A 342 -4.09 11.28 15.88
CA ASP A 342 -3.97 12.32 16.92
C ASP A 342 -2.51 12.69 17.21
N SER A 343 -1.58 11.76 16.92
CA SER A 343 -0.16 12.04 17.02
C SER A 343 0.24 13.15 16.04
N LYS A 344 1.03 14.10 16.54
CA LYS A 344 1.56 15.21 15.75
C LYS A 344 3.05 15.02 15.59
N ILE A 345 3.49 14.85 14.36
CA ILE A 345 4.91 14.81 14.02
C ILE A 345 5.27 16.12 13.33
N THR A 346 6.17 16.88 13.96
CA THR A 346 6.66 18.17 13.46
C THR A 346 8.15 18.08 13.21
N ALA A 347 8.61 18.28 11.98
CA ALA A 347 10.04 18.45 11.70
C ALA A 347 10.41 19.92 11.60
N TYR A 348 11.58 20.23 12.14
CA TYR A 348 12.29 21.49 12.02
C TYR A 348 13.54 21.22 11.19
N ILE A 349 13.51 21.67 9.93
CA ILE A 349 14.59 21.46 8.96
C ILE A 349 15.21 22.83 8.68
N PRO A 350 16.52 23.04 8.92
CA PRO A 350 17.19 24.29 8.57
C PRO A 350 17.00 24.65 7.08
N LEU A 351 16.93 25.94 6.77
CA LEU A 351 16.86 26.40 5.38
C LEU A 351 18.12 26.00 4.59
N PRO A 352 18.03 25.84 3.25
CA PRO A 352 19.14 25.38 2.40
C PRO A 352 20.48 26.08 2.62
N GLU A 353 20.45 27.39 2.84
CA GLU A 353 21.62 28.22 3.06
C GLU A 353 22.33 27.97 4.42
N TYR A 354 21.70 27.27 5.36
CA TYR A 354 22.26 26.94 6.69
C TYR A 354 22.68 25.46 6.83
N TRP A 355 22.61 24.66 5.76
CA TRP A 355 22.89 23.22 5.85
C TRP A 355 24.32 22.88 6.24
N GLU A 356 25.30 23.71 5.82
CA GLU A 356 26.71 23.50 6.13
C GLU A 356 27.03 23.84 7.60
N VAL A 357 26.39 24.87 8.16
CA VAL A 357 26.64 25.34 9.54
C VAL A 357 25.72 24.69 10.58
N CYS A 358 24.64 24.05 10.15
CA CYS A 358 23.70 23.34 11.02
C CYS A 358 23.24 22.04 10.35
N PRO A 359 24.07 20.98 10.36
CA PRO A 359 23.75 19.69 9.76
C PRO A 359 22.85 18.85 10.68
N LYS A 360 21.85 19.48 11.32
CA LYS A 360 20.95 18.84 12.28
C LYS A 360 19.49 19.05 11.89
N VAL A 361 18.69 18.00 12.03
CA VAL A 361 17.24 18.06 11.86
C VAL A 361 16.59 17.57 13.15
N LEU A 362 15.65 18.35 13.66
CA LEU A 362 14.86 17.94 14.82
C LEU A 362 13.47 17.49 14.36
N VAL A 363 13.06 16.30 14.80
CA VAL A 363 11.68 15.84 14.69
C VAL A 363 11.08 15.78 16.08
N VAL A 364 9.90 16.38 16.26
CA VAL A 364 9.15 16.38 17.51
C VAL A 364 7.87 15.60 17.32
N CYS A 365 7.71 14.54 18.11
CA CYS A 365 6.53 13.70 18.14
C CYS A 365 5.71 14.00 19.40
N CYS A 366 4.41 14.20 19.25
CA CYS A 366 3.49 14.49 20.35
C CYS A 366 2.34 13.49 20.32
N SER A 367 1.88 13.06 21.49
CA SER A 367 0.71 12.18 21.68
C SER A 367 0.83 10.78 21.05
N PRO A 368 0.06 9.79 21.55
CA PRO A 368 0.08 8.45 20.99
C PRO A 368 -0.61 8.45 19.62
N HIS A 369 -0.19 7.52 18.76
CA HIS A 369 -0.94 7.21 17.56
C HIS A 369 -2.26 6.55 17.94
N THR A 370 -3.34 6.87 17.21
CA THR A 370 -4.70 6.36 17.41
C THR A 370 -5.18 5.47 16.27
N HIS A 371 -4.23 4.75 15.66
CA HIS A 371 -4.46 3.83 14.55
C HIS A 371 -3.53 2.63 14.66
N PRO A 372 -3.79 1.50 13.99
CA PRO A 372 -2.85 0.38 13.92
C PRO A 372 -1.54 0.78 13.23
N ILE A 373 -0.46 0.07 13.54
CA ILE A 373 0.87 0.33 12.99
C ILE A 373 0.86 0.05 11.47
N PRO A 374 1.19 1.01 10.60
CA PRO A 374 1.32 0.75 9.18
C PRO A 374 2.68 0.10 8.89
N LEU A 375 2.73 -0.87 7.96
CA LEU A 375 3.99 -1.37 7.43
C LEU A 375 4.71 -0.30 6.59
N PRO A 376 6.06 -0.26 6.61
CA PRO A 376 6.80 0.76 5.89
C PRO A 376 6.71 0.51 4.38
N ALA A 377 6.14 1.48 3.66
CA ALA A 377 5.99 1.40 2.20
C ALA A 377 7.25 1.85 1.45
N THR A 378 8.12 2.63 2.08
CA THR A 378 9.33 3.19 1.46
C THR A 378 10.56 2.47 2.01
N THR A 379 11.45 2.00 1.11
CA THR A 379 12.76 1.50 1.51
C THR A 379 13.64 2.64 2.03
N PRO A 380 14.28 2.53 3.19
CA PRO A 380 15.27 3.50 3.67
C PRO A 380 16.34 3.84 2.64
N ASP A 381 16.73 5.11 2.52
CA ASP A 381 17.72 5.54 1.53
C ASP A 381 19.07 4.78 1.60
N PRO A 382 19.66 4.53 2.78
CA PRO A 382 20.89 3.73 2.86
C PRO A 382 20.74 2.32 2.29
N LEU A 383 19.57 1.69 2.51
CA LEU A 383 19.27 0.38 1.94
C LEU A 383 19.01 0.48 0.43
N LYS A 384 18.33 1.54 -0.04
CA LYS A 384 18.18 1.81 -1.48
C LYS A 384 19.53 1.96 -2.17
N CYS A 385 20.50 2.64 -1.55
CA CYS A 385 21.85 2.79 -2.09
C CYS A 385 22.56 1.44 -2.22
N GLN A 386 22.48 0.58 -1.20
CA GLN A 386 23.07 -0.77 -1.25
C GLN A 386 22.42 -1.65 -2.33
N LEU A 387 21.08 -1.61 -2.43
CA LEU A 387 20.35 -2.31 -3.49
C LEU A 387 20.72 -1.79 -4.88
N THR A 388 20.84 -0.47 -5.04
CA THR A 388 21.20 0.15 -6.32
C THR A 388 22.62 -0.24 -6.72
N GLN A 389 23.58 -0.24 -5.80
CA GLN A 389 24.94 -0.70 -6.06
C GLN A 389 24.94 -2.17 -6.50
N MET A 390 24.24 -3.04 -5.77
CA MET A 390 24.13 -4.45 -6.12
C MET A 390 23.43 -4.70 -7.46
N LEU A 391 22.47 -3.86 -7.85
CA LEU A 391 21.85 -3.89 -9.19
C LEU A 391 22.84 -3.48 -10.29
N GLN A 392 23.69 -2.47 -10.04
CA GLN A 392 24.74 -2.05 -10.98
C GLN A 392 25.80 -3.14 -11.18
N ASP A 393 26.11 -3.89 -10.13
CA ASP A 393 27.05 -5.01 -10.17
C ASP A 393 26.53 -6.20 -11.02
N MET A 394 25.24 -6.22 -11.39
CA MET A 394 24.67 -7.24 -12.30
C MET A 394 25.10 -7.05 -13.76
N GLY A 395 25.63 -5.87 -14.12
CA GLY A 395 26.18 -5.60 -15.44
C GLY A 395 25.20 -5.91 -16.59
N PRO A 396 25.52 -6.87 -17.48
CA PRO A 396 24.73 -7.16 -18.67
C PRO A 396 23.34 -7.75 -18.38
N ASP A 397 23.10 -8.29 -17.19
CA ASP A 397 21.81 -8.89 -16.82
C ASP A 397 20.76 -7.84 -16.40
N LEU A 398 21.19 -6.61 -16.08
CA LEU A 398 20.32 -5.56 -15.55
C LEU A 398 19.20 -5.10 -16.53
N PRO A 399 19.45 -4.89 -17.83
CA PRO A 399 18.43 -4.46 -18.81
C PRO A 399 17.17 -5.31 -18.86
N ASP A 400 17.32 -6.63 -18.78
CA ASP A 400 16.23 -7.60 -18.93
C ASP A 400 15.66 -8.05 -17.58
N LEU A 401 16.12 -7.43 -16.49
CA LEU A 401 15.78 -7.83 -15.15
C LEU A 401 14.33 -7.44 -14.81
N THR A 402 13.50 -8.43 -14.54
CA THR A 402 12.18 -8.22 -13.93
C THR A 402 12.24 -8.41 -12.42
N PRO A 403 11.29 -7.87 -11.62
CA PRO A 403 11.23 -8.14 -10.18
C PRO A 403 11.26 -9.64 -9.85
N ARG A 404 10.55 -10.48 -10.61
CA ARG A 404 10.53 -11.93 -10.40
C ARG A 404 11.88 -12.57 -10.70
N CYS A 405 12.58 -12.09 -11.74
CA CYS A 405 13.94 -12.53 -12.05
C CYS A 405 14.92 -12.12 -10.95
N LEU A 406 14.85 -10.87 -10.47
CA LEU A 406 15.66 -10.36 -9.36
C LEU A 406 15.53 -11.22 -8.11
N LEU A 407 14.30 -11.55 -7.69
CA LEU A 407 14.04 -12.38 -6.50
C LEU A 407 14.65 -13.80 -6.60
N ARG A 408 14.91 -14.29 -7.82
CA ARG A 408 15.54 -15.58 -8.08
C ARG A 408 17.04 -15.45 -8.39
N HIS A 409 17.55 -14.24 -8.58
CA HIS A 409 18.89 -13.98 -9.05
C HIS A 409 19.96 -14.36 -8.01
N PRO A 410 21.06 -15.05 -8.40
CA PRO A 410 22.11 -15.47 -7.47
C PRO A 410 22.75 -14.32 -6.69
N LEU A 411 23.03 -13.18 -7.36
CA LEU A 411 23.62 -12.01 -6.69
C LEU A 411 22.68 -11.43 -5.62
N PHE A 412 21.38 -11.36 -5.88
CA PHE A 412 20.41 -10.88 -4.91
C PHE A 412 20.27 -11.85 -3.73
N ARG A 413 20.25 -13.16 -3.98
CA ARG A 413 20.25 -14.19 -2.93
C ARG A 413 21.51 -14.15 -2.06
N SER A 414 22.68 -13.93 -2.68
CA SER A 414 23.94 -13.74 -1.96
C SER A 414 23.92 -12.47 -1.10
N PHE A 415 23.41 -11.37 -1.66
CA PHE A 415 23.20 -10.12 -0.94
C PHE A 415 22.26 -10.29 0.26
N LEU A 416 21.16 -11.02 0.12
CA LEU A 416 20.24 -11.33 1.22
C LEU A 416 20.92 -12.16 2.31
N ARG A 417 21.61 -13.25 1.97
CA ARG A 417 22.34 -14.09 2.96
C ARG A 417 23.44 -13.32 3.68
N LYS A 418 24.15 -12.43 2.99
CA LYS A 418 25.17 -11.57 3.58
C LYS A 418 24.57 -10.54 4.54
N SER A 419 23.43 -9.97 4.17
CA SER A 419 22.72 -8.97 4.99
C SER A 419 21.97 -9.59 6.18
N LEU A 420 21.56 -10.85 6.04
CA LEU A 420 20.71 -11.60 6.97
C LEU A 420 21.32 -12.97 7.32
N PRO A 421 22.50 -13.02 7.98
CA PRO A 421 23.22 -14.27 8.22
C PRO A 421 22.45 -15.25 9.14
N ASP A 422 21.61 -14.73 10.03
CA ASP A 422 20.85 -15.53 11.00
C ASP A 422 19.58 -16.18 10.39
N PHE A 423 19.22 -15.82 9.16
CA PHE A 423 18.07 -16.36 8.46
C PHE A 423 18.53 -17.45 7.50
N PRO A 424 18.10 -18.72 7.63
CA PRO A 424 18.55 -19.80 6.77
C PRO A 424 18.08 -19.62 5.31
N HIS A 425 16.90 -19.03 5.12
CA HIS A 425 16.28 -18.80 3.82
C HIS A 425 15.74 -17.36 3.74
N PRO A 426 16.61 -16.35 3.68
CA PRO A 426 16.19 -14.96 3.75
C PRO A 426 15.40 -14.57 2.50
N MET A 427 14.28 -13.89 2.71
CA MET A 427 13.45 -13.29 1.66
C MET A 427 13.67 -11.77 1.61
N ALA A 428 13.24 -11.16 0.50
CA ALA A 428 13.27 -9.70 0.36
C ALA A 428 12.46 -8.99 1.46
N THR A 429 11.36 -9.59 1.91
CA THR A 429 10.51 -9.04 2.98
C THR A 429 11.14 -9.14 4.36
N ASP A 430 12.03 -10.12 4.58
CA ASP A 430 12.83 -10.20 5.81
C ASP A 430 13.88 -9.08 5.86
N LEU A 431 14.35 -8.60 4.70
CA LEU A 431 15.25 -7.45 4.63
C LEU A 431 14.51 -6.13 4.90
N HIS A 432 13.36 -5.93 4.23
CA HIS A 432 12.50 -4.79 4.47
C HIS A 432 11.08 -5.01 3.88
N PRO A 433 9.99 -4.70 4.60
CA PRO A 433 8.60 -4.92 4.14
C PRO A 433 8.27 -4.32 2.77
N SER A 434 8.78 -3.12 2.45
CA SER A 434 8.51 -2.49 1.15
C SER A 434 9.00 -3.29 -0.06
N LEU A 435 9.95 -4.22 0.13
CA LEU A 435 10.47 -5.07 -0.95
C LEU A 435 9.51 -6.24 -1.29
N ALA A 436 8.40 -6.40 -0.55
CA ALA A 436 7.28 -7.26 -0.95
C ALA A 436 6.57 -6.74 -2.22
N ASN A 437 6.64 -5.42 -2.46
CA ASN A 437 5.95 -4.79 -3.57
C ASN A 437 6.77 -4.90 -4.87
N LEU A 438 6.30 -5.72 -5.81
CA LEU A 438 6.97 -5.92 -7.11
C LEU A 438 7.04 -4.64 -7.95
N ASP A 439 6.06 -3.74 -7.86
CA ASP A 439 6.10 -2.45 -8.57
C ASP A 439 7.19 -1.54 -8.00
N HIS A 440 7.40 -1.58 -6.68
CA HIS A 440 8.50 -0.86 -6.02
C HIS A 440 9.86 -1.43 -6.46
N LEU A 441 10.01 -2.76 -6.48
CA LEU A 441 11.21 -3.40 -7.03
C LEU A 441 11.42 -3.03 -8.51
N ALA A 442 10.36 -3.02 -9.32
CA ALA A 442 10.45 -2.60 -10.71
C ALA A 442 10.93 -1.15 -10.83
N SER A 443 10.46 -0.25 -9.96
CA SER A 443 10.92 1.13 -9.92
C SER A 443 12.40 1.27 -9.55
N LEU A 444 12.91 0.44 -8.62
CA LEU A 444 14.34 0.40 -8.27
C LEU A 444 15.20 -0.11 -9.43
N ILE A 445 14.75 -1.19 -10.09
CA ILE A 445 15.40 -1.74 -11.28
C ILE A 445 15.44 -0.69 -12.39
N ASN A 446 14.30 -0.11 -12.75
CA ASN A 446 14.20 0.89 -13.81
C ASN A 446 15.05 2.14 -13.55
N THR A 447 15.14 2.58 -12.29
CA THR A 447 16.04 3.68 -11.89
C THR A 447 17.51 3.30 -12.12
N SER A 448 17.88 2.06 -11.78
CA SER A 448 19.24 1.55 -11.97
C SER A 448 19.58 1.37 -13.45
N VAL A 449 18.66 0.82 -14.25
CA VAL A 449 18.75 0.70 -15.72
C VAL A 449 18.97 2.07 -16.34
N LYS A 450 18.13 3.07 -16.02
CA LYS A 450 18.28 4.44 -16.56
C LYS A 450 19.61 5.08 -16.20
N ARG A 451 20.17 4.75 -15.04
CA ARG A 451 21.46 5.28 -14.59
C ARG A 451 22.63 4.63 -15.33
N GLN A 452 22.56 3.33 -15.61
CA GLN A 452 23.62 2.59 -16.30
C GLN A 452 23.51 2.70 -17.84
N PHE A 453 22.29 2.87 -18.36
CA PHE A 453 21.96 2.95 -19.77
C PHE A 453 21.10 4.20 -20.04
N PRO A 454 21.66 5.42 -19.91
CA PRO A 454 20.91 6.67 -20.07
C PRO A 454 20.31 6.84 -21.47
N GLU A 455 20.99 6.33 -22.51
CA GLU A 455 20.53 6.32 -23.90
C GLU A 455 19.59 5.12 -24.22
N GLY A 456 19.21 4.35 -23.19
CA GLY A 456 18.40 3.15 -23.31
C GLY A 456 19.19 1.88 -23.68
N THR A 457 18.46 0.77 -23.75
CA THR A 457 19.01 -0.59 -23.96
C THR A 457 18.76 -1.10 -25.39
N GLY A 458 18.14 -0.28 -26.25
CA GLY A 458 17.84 -0.60 -27.64
C GLY A 458 19.01 -0.34 -28.62
N LEU A 459 18.72 -0.33 -29.92
CA LEU A 459 19.72 -0.14 -30.99
C LEU A 459 20.55 1.14 -30.83
N GLN A 460 19.98 2.22 -30.28
CA GLN A 460 20.65 3.48 -30.02
C GLN A 460 21.72 3.39 -28.92
N GLY A 461 21.55 2.46 -27.96
CA GLY A 461 22.53 2.23 -26.89
C GLY A 461 23.75 1.42 -27.35
N LYS A 462 23.63 0.59 -28.40
CA LYS A 462 24.73 -0.24 -28.92
C LYS A 462 25.78 0.54 -29.73
N THR A 463 25.43 1.71 -30.27
CA THR A 463 26.32 2.46 -31.17
C THR A 463 27.45 3.23 -30.47
N LEU A 464 27.52 3.24 -29.13
CA LEU A 464 28.45 4.09 -28.38
C LEU A 464 29.42 3.34 -27.46
N THR A 465 29.45 2.01 -27.47
CA THR A 465 30.57 1.28 -26.85
C THR A 465 31.66 1.09 -27.91
N PRO A 466 32.78 1.86 -27.87
CA PRO A 466 33.88 1.61 -28.79
C PRO A 466 34.40 0.17 -28.55
N PRO A 467 34.74 -0.56 -29.62
CA PRO A 467 35.37 -1.87 -29.47
C PRO A 467 36.67 -1.72 -28.67
N SER A 468 36.84 -2.60 -27.67
CA SER A 468 38.02 -2.70 -26.81
C SER A 468 39.26 -3.12 -27.58
#